data_AF-A0A8J6RTI6-F1
#
_entry.id   AF-A0A8J6RTI6-F1
#
_cell.length_a   1.000
_cell.length_b   1.000
_cell.length_c   1.000
_cell.angle_alpha   90.00
_cell.angle_beta   90.00
_cell.angle_gamma   90.00
#
_symmetry.space_group_name_H-M   'P 1'
#
loop_
_entity.id
_entity.type
_entity.pdbx_description
1 polymer ?
#
loop_
_entity_poly.entity_id
_entity_poly.type
_entity_poly.pdbx_seq_one_letter_code
_entity_poly.pdbx_strand_id
1 'polypeptide(L)'
;MNNLYYKFAVTSVCTALGFALGSNQEAYSATFSLQPTSAFVVRDSNSDGLGDLLISLENTIGIRKAAQVEDAEFAEFNLRFSFTPNTVVNSAVFYTSIATFEVSEVGIGNPGSLGIFGYVGNGTAETSDFEAGVFLSSVNTSFDTFDLAFDVTEFLNQRVRNADAFAGFGIRALNLGNVALGGYRGTPITTRLIIETAEVAKPVPEPTTIFGSAIGLCLGGWLKRKKSNQQNKTTPQH
;
A
#
# COMPACT_ATOMS: atom_id res chain seq x y z
N MET A 1 -48.09 -9.52 38.27
CA MET A 1 -47.79 -9.72 36.83
C MET A 1 -46.56 -8.95 36.32
N ASN A 2 -45.80 -8.23 37.16
CA ASN A 2 -44.72 -7.31 36.68
C ASN A 2 -43.37 -7.98 36.31
N ASN A 3 -43.22 -9.29 36.51
CA ASN A 3 -41.92 -9.96 36.36
C ASN A 3 -41.67 -10.48 34.93
N LEU A 4 -42.73 -10.64 34.12
CA LEU A 4 -42.63 -11.21 32.77
C LEU A 4 -42.10 -10.19 31.75
N TYR A 5 -42.67 -8.98 31.73
CA TYR A 5 -42.21 -7.87 30.87
C TYR A 5 -40.74 -7.52 31.10
N TYR A 6 -40.27 -7.61 32.34
CA TYR A 6 -38.89 -7.31 32.69
C TYR A 6 -37.90 -8.35 32.16
N LYS A 7 -38.25 -9.65 32.27
CA LYS A 7 -37.44 -10.73 31.69
C LYS A 7 -37.34 -10.60 30.17
N PHE A 8 -38.44 -10.30 29.49
CA PHE A 8 -38.44 -10.06 28.04
C PHE A 8 -37.56 -8.88 27.62
N ALA A 9 -37.61 -7.77 28.37
CA ALA A 9 -36.79 -6.60 28.07
C ALA A 9 -35.28 -6.88 28.22
N VAL A 10 -34.88 -7.57 29.30
CA VAL A 10 -33.46 -7.93 29.53
C VAL A 10 -32.96 -8.89 28.45
N THR A 11 -33.72 -9.94 28.13
CA THR A 11 -33.32 -10.89 27.09
C THR A 11 -33.23 -10.21 25.72
N SER A 12 -34.19 -9.35 25.36
CA SER A 12 -34.15 -8.60 24.09
C SER A 12 -32.91 -7.71 23.96
N VAL A 13 -32.55 -7.00 25.04
CA VAL A 13 -31.32 -6.18 25.08
C VAL A 13 -30.07 -7.05 24.95
N CYS A 14 -29.98 -8.17 25.68
CA CYS A 14 -28.84 -9.10 25.58
C CYS A 14 -28.70 -9.71 24.18
N THR A 15 -29.80 -10.09 23.53
CA THR A 15 -29.77 -10.66 22.18
C THR A 15 -29.39 -9.59 21.14
N ALA A 16 -29.94 -8.38 21.23
CA ALA A 16 -29.56 -7.27 20.35
C ALA A 16 -28.09 -6.88 20.53
N LEU A 17 -27.56 -6.93 21.76
CA LEU A 17 -26.13 -6.76 22.04
C LEU A 17 -25.29 -7.88 21.45
N GLY A 18 -25.74 -9.13 21.53
CA GLY A 18 -25.04 -10.27 20.91
C GLY A 18 -24.92 -10.13 19.39
N PHE A 19 -25.95 -9.60 18.72
CA PHE A 19 -25.89 -9.32 17.28
C PHE A 19 -25.02 -8.09 16.95
N ALA A 20 -25.08 -7.02 17.74
CA ALA A 20 -24.27 -5.81 17.51
C ALA A 20 -22.78 -6.02 17.82
N LEU A 21 -22.43 -6.91 18.75
CA LEU A 21 -21.06 -7.26 19.12
C LEU A 21 -20.51 -8.47 18.34
N GLY A 22 -21.41 -9.31 17.82
CA GLY A 22 -21.07 -10.53 17.09
C GLY A 22 -20.88 -10.34 15.59
N SER A 23 -21.12 -9.14 15.05
CA SER A 23 -20.68 -8.81 13.70
C SER A 23 -19.16 -8.63 13.69
N ASN A 24 -18.43 -9.73 13.79
CA ASN A 24 -17.04 -9.78 13.40
C ASN A 24 -17.00 -9.30 11.94
N GLN A 25 -16.54 -8.07 11.71
CA GLN A 25 -16.16 -7.68 10.37
C GLN A 25 -14.98 -8.57 10.01
N GLU A 26 -15.22 -9.50 9.08
CA GLU A 26 -14.17 -10.37 8.55
C GLU A 26 -13.00 -9.50 8.08
N ALA A 27 -11.81 -9.86 8.53
CA ALA A 27 -10.60 -9.26 8.01
C ALA A 27 -10.43 -9.77 6.57
N TYR A 28 -10.21 -8.86 5.62
CA TYR A 28 -9.97 -9.22 4.23
C TYR A 28 -8.56 -8.79 3.85
N SER A 29 -7.76 -9.72 3.38
CA SER A 29 -6.58 -9.41 2.57
C SER A 29 -7.06 -8.82 1.24
N ALA A 30 -6.39 -7.78 0.75
CA ALA A 30 -6.69 -7.19 -0.54
C ALA A 30 -5.46 -7.25 -1.44
N THR A 31 -5.69 -7.59 -2.71
CA THR A 31 -4.68 -7.47 -3.76
C THR A 31 -5.01 -6.26 -4.63
N PHE A 32 -4.07 -5.34 -4.74
CA PHE A 32 -4.16 -4.17 -5.60
C PHE A 32 -3.18 -4.34 -6.76
N SER A 33 -3.58 -3.91 -7.96
CA SER A 33 -2.68 -3.79 -9.11
C SER A 33 -2.75 -2.36 -9.60
N LEU A 34 -1.76 -1.56 -9.24
CA LEU A 34 -1.71 -0.14 -9.56
C LEU A 34 -1.00 0.09 -10.89
N GLN A 35 -1.54 1.02 -11.68
CA GLN A 35 -0.83 1.59 -12.82
C GLN A 35 0.02 2.78 -12.35
N PRO A 36 1.13 3.08 -13.02
CA PRO A 36 1.89 4.30 -12.78
C PRO A 36 0.98 5.52 -12.91
N THR A 37 1.12 6.45 -11.97
CA THR A 37 0.54 7.79 -12.05
C THR A 37 1.34 8.66 -13.01
N SER A 38 2.66 8.49 -13.00
CA SER A 38 3.60 9.08 -13.95
C SER A 38 4.60 8.01 -14.38
N ALA A 39 5.06 8.08 -15.62
CA ALA A 39 6.17 7.28 -16.13
C ALA A 39 7.01 8.15 -17.07
N PHE A 40 8.33 8.07 -16.96
CA PHE A 40 9.25 8.98 -17.64
C PHE A 40 10.66 8.39 -17.72
N VAL A 41 11.52 8.98 -18.54
CA VAL A 41 12.94 8.64 -18.60
C VAL A 41 13.76 9.84 -18.13
N VAL A 42 14.76 9.58 -17.29
CA VAL A 42 15.77 10.57 -16.92
C VAL A 42 17.11 10.15 -17.52
N ARG A 43 17.80 11.11 -18.11
CA ARG A 43 19.17 10.97 -18.60
C ARG A 43 20.14 11.65 -17.66
N ASP A 44 21.17 10.93 -17.28
CA ASP A 44 22.45 11.43 -16.79
C ASP A 44 23.41 11.45 -18.00
N SER A 45 23.76 12.65 -18.47
CA SER A 45 24.52 12.87 -19.71
C SER A 45 26.04 12.80 -19.50
N ASN A 46 26.50 12.75 -18.26
CA ASN A 46 27.91 12.70 -17.91
C ASN A 46 28.29 11.46 -17.08
N SER A 47 27.32 10.62 -16.73
CA SER A 47 27.46 9.49 -15.81
C SER A 47 28.03 9.91 -14.45
N ASP A 48 27.64 11.09 -13.96
CA ASP A 48 28.08 11.63 -12.66
C ASP A 48 27.13 11.28 -11.50
N GLY A 49 26.03 10.58 -11.81
CA GLY A 49 25.01 10.17 -10.87
C GLY A 49 23.88 11.18 -10.68
N LEU A 50 23.86 12.27 -11.45
CA LEU A 50 22.84 13.31 -11.37
C LEU A 50 21.93 13.27 -12.61
N GLY A 51 20.63 13.46 -12.42
CA GLY A 51 19.71 13.59 -13.53
C GLY A 51 19.86 14.95 -14.23
N ASP A 52 20.14 14.96 -15.53
CA ASP A 52 20.32 16.18 -16.33
C ASP A 52 19.08 16.54 -17.17
N LEU A 53 18.39 15.53 -17.70
CA LEU A 53 17.36 15.72 -18.72
C LEU A 53 16.19 14.76 -18.54
N LEU A 54 14.98 15.31 -18.54
CA LEU A 54 13.74 14.53 -18.70
C LEU A 54 13.46 14.26 -20.18
N ILE A 55 13.23 13.00 -20.50
CA ILE A 55 12.91 12.53 -21.85
C ILE A 55 11.48 11.99 -21.84
N SER A 56 10.66 12.50 -22.75
CA SER A 56 9.29 12.00 -22.94
C SER A 56 9.30 10.57 -23.47
N LEU A 57 8.47 9.70 -22.89
CA LEU A 57 8.33 8.30 -23.29
C LEU A 57 7.92 8.12 -24.76
N GLU A 58 7.29 9.13 -25.37
CA GLU A 58 6.83 9.07 -26.77
C GLU A 58 7.97 8.86 -27.78
N ASN A 59 9.21 9.15 -27.40
CA ASN A 59 10.40 9.10 -28.29
C ASN A 59 11.49 8.11 -27.80
N THR A 60 11.21 7.24 -26.84
CA THR A 60 12.29 6.66 -26.01
C THR A 60 12.96 5.39 -26.53
N ILE A 61 14.29 5.52 -26.63
CA ILE A 61 15.29 4.53 -26.18
C ILE A 61 15.02 4.31 -24.68
N GLY A 62 14.81 3.07 -24.23
CA GLY A 62 14.47 2.77 -22.84
C GLY A 62 15.63 2.99 -21.85
N ILE A 63 16.06 1.94 -21.17
CA ILE A 63 17.17 1.97 -20.24
C ILE A 63 18.47 1.77 -21.00
N ARG A 64 19.39 2.73 -20.91
CA ARG A 64 20.70 2.68 -21.57
C ARG A 64 21.80 3.01 -20.59
N LYS A 65 22.92 2.30 -20.66
CA LYS A 65 24.16 2.67 -19.98
C LYS A 65 25.33 2.53 -20.94
N ALA A 66 25.98 3.65 -21.18
CA ALA A 66 27.18 3.80 -21.99
C ALA A 66 28.29 4.41 -21.12
N ALA A 67 29.49 4.59 -21.68
CA ALA A 67 30.64 5.10 -20.94
C ALA A 67 30.45 6.52 -20.37
N GLN A 68 29.55 7.31 -20.95
CA GLN A 68 29.31 8.71 -20.58
C GLN A 68 27.84 9.05 -20.43
N VAL A 69 26.92 8.12 -20.69
CA VAL A 69 25.48 8.41 -20.66
C VAL A 69 24.74 7.27 -19.98
N GLU A 70 23.81 7.61 -19.10
CA GLU A 70 22.85 6.69 -18.52
C GLU A 70 21.43 7.21 -18.73
N ASP A 71 20.58 6.45 -19.41
CA ASP A 71 19.14 6.64 -19.44
C ASP A 71 18.51 5.61 -18.51
N ALA A 72 17.62 6.07 -17.63
CA ALA A 72 16.90 5.24 -16.70
C ALA A 72 15.40 5.53 -16.76
N GLU A 73 14.59 4.49 -16.63
CA GLU A 73 13.13 4.60 -16.72
C GLU A 73 12.53 4.62 -15.32
N PHE A 74 11.60 5.55 -15.08
CA PHE A 74 11.00 5.81 -13.79
C PHE A 74 9.49 5.68 -13.88
N ALA A 75 8.89 5.24 -12.78
CA ALA A 75 7.45 5.18 -12.59
C ALA A 75 7.09 5.53 -11.15
N GLU A 76 6.13 6.44 -10.96
CA GLU A 76 5.57 6.75 -9.64
C GLU A 76 4.16 6.21 -9.48
N PHE A 77 3.85 5.74 -8.28
CA PHE A 77 2.54 5.19 -7.92
C PHE A 77 1.96 5.99 -6.76
N ASN A 78 0.75 6.52 -6.96
CA ASN A 78 -0.01 7.14 -5.88
C ASN A 78 -0.52 6.07 -4.92
N LEU A 79 -0.20 6.23 -3.63
CA LEU A 79 -0.56 5.29 -2.57
C LEU A 79 -1.81 5.70 -1.79
N ARG A 80 -2.30 6.94 -1.98
CA ARG A 80 -3.34 7.56 -1.13
C ARG A 80 -4.69 6.83 -1.17
N PHE A 81 -5.01 6.17 -2.28
CA PHE A 81 -6.28 5.45 -2.43
C PHE A 81 -6.21 4.00 -1.95
N SER A 82 -5.03 3.50 -1.60
CA SER A 82 -4.81 2.07 -1.39
C SER A 82 -4.76 1.66 0.08
N PHE A 83 -4.47 2.59 1.00
CA PHE A 83 -4.12 2.22 2.38
C PHE A 83 -4.80 3.09 3.44
N THR A 84 -5.31 2.42 4.47
CA THR A 84 -5.65 3.05 5.74
C THR A 84 -4.38 3.21 6.60
N PRO A 85 -4.35 4.17 7.54
CA PRO A 85 -3.33 4.16 8.58
C PRO A 85 -3.31 2.78 9.25
N ASN A 86 -2.13 2.14 9.32
CA ASN A 86 -1.89 0.76 9.80
C ASN A 86 -2.08 -0.38 8.78
N THR A 87 -2.24 -0.10 7.49
CA THR A 87 -2.14 -1.20 6.51
C THR A 87 -0.73 -1.78 6.52
N VAL A 88 -0.64 -3.11 6.67
CA VAL A 88 0.61 -3.86 6.52
C VAL A 88 0.64 -4.45 5.12
N VAL A 89 1.70 -4.20 4.38
CA VAL A 89 1.92 -4.82 3.07
C VAL A 89 2.60 -6.17 3.30
N ASN A 90 1.94 -7.26 2.90
CA ASN A 90 2.47 -8.62 3.00
C ASN A 90 3.44 -8.93 1.85
N SER A 91 3.11 -8.46 0.64
CA SER A 91 3.94 -8.57 -0.56
C SER A 91 3.74 -7.36 -1.44
N ALA A 92 4.80 -6.87 -2.07
CA ALA A 92 4.71 -5.91 -3.15
C ALA A 92 5.73 -6.23 -4.24
N VAL A 93 5.24 -6.31 -5.48
CA VAL A 93 6.04 -6.61 -6.66
C VAL A 93 5.90 -5.47 -7.65
N PHE A 94 7.04 -4.85 -7.99
CA PHE A 94 7.12 -4.02 -9.18
C PHE A 94 7.29 -4.95 -10.38
N TYR A 95 6.35 -4.89 -11.30
CA TYR A 95 6.32 -5.71 -12.51
C TYR A 95 6.48 -4.83 -13.74
N THR A 96 7.30 -5.25 -14.70
CA THR A 96 7.39 -4.64 -16.03
C THR A 96 7.81 -5.69 -17.06
N SER A 97 7.86 -5.34 -18.34
CA SER A 97 8.35 -6.23 -19.38
C SER A 97 9.38 -5.54 -20.27
N ILE A 98 10.42 -6.26 -20.67
CA ILE A 98 11.32 -5.90 -21.75
C ILE A 98 10.57 -6.05 -23.08
N ALA A 99 10.56 -5.00 -23.90
CA ALA A 99 10.02 -5.04 -25.26
C ALA A 99 11.06 -5.58 -26.25
N THR A 100 12.30 -5.11 -26.15
CA THR A 100 13.40 -5.52 -27.02
C THR A 100 14.75 -5.19 -26.40
N PHE A 101 15.76 -5.98 -26.75
CA PHE A 101 17.16 -5.60 -26.57
C PHE A 101 17.57 -4.81 -27.81
N GLU A 102 17.76 -3.50 -27.66
CA GLU A 102 18.25 -2.69 -28.78
C GLU A 102 19.76 -2.80 -28.84
N VAL A 103 20.30 -3.24 -29.98
CA VAL A 103 21.71 -3.00 -30.29
C VAL A 103 21.82 -1.53 -30.65
N SER A 104 22.33 -0.71 -29.74
CA SER A 104 22.57 0.71 -30.03
C SER A 104 23.56 0.86 -31.20
N GLU A 105 23.61 2.04 -31.83
CA GLU A 105 24.60 2.38 -32.87
C GLU A 105 26.06 2.15 -32.44
N VAL A 106 26.30 2.07 -31.12
CA VAL A 106 27.60 1.84 -30.48
C VAL A 106 27.89 0.34 -30.28
N GLY A 107 27.04 -0.56 -30.78
CA GLY A 107 27.22 -2.03 -30.67
C GLY A 107 27.00 -2.58 -29.26
N ILE A 108 26.46 -1.77 -28.34
CA ILE A 108 26.21 -2.19 -26.96
C ILE A 108 24.86 -2.93 -26.93
N GLY A 109 24.89 -4.19 -26.51
CA GLY A 109 23.73 -5.10 -26.45
C GLY A 109 23.09 -5.17 -25.06
N ASN A 110 22.65 -6.36 -24.67
CA ASN A 110 22.00 -6.62 -23.38
C ASN A 110 22.90 -6.21 -22.18
N PRO A 111 22.39 -5.43 -21.20
CA PRO A 111 23.17 -5.03 -20.02
C PRO A 111 23.53 -6.18 -19.08
N GLY A 112 22.98 -7.39 -19.29
CA GLY A 112 23.19 -8.58 -18.46
C GLY A 112 22.48 -8.53 -17.09
N SER A 113 22.23 -7.33 -16.56
CA SER A 113 21.45 -7.12 -15.34
C SER A 113 20.85 -5.73 -15.25
N LEU A 114 19.65 -5.65 -14.67
CA LEU A 114 18.95 -4.41 -14.34
C LEU A 114 18.77 -4.30 -12.83
N GLY A 115 18.94 -3.10 -12.30
CA GLY A 115 18.65 -2.77 -10.91
C GLY A 115 17.38 -1.94 -10.79
N ILE A 116 16.63 -2.12 -9.72
CA ILE A 116 15.53 -1.25 -9.32
C ILE A 116 15.94 -0.39 -8.14
N PHE A 117 15.56 0.88 -8.20
CA PHE A 117 15.90 1.92 -7.23
C PHE A 117 14.61 2.55 -6.74
N GLY A 118 14.37 2.55 -5.43
CA GLY A 118 13.19 3.16 -4.83
C GLY A 118 13.46 4.58 -4.36
N TYR A 119 12.50 5.48 -4.57
CA TYR A 119 12.56 6.87 -4.07
C TYR A 119 11.19 7.37 -3.60
N VAL A 120 11.19 8.49 -2.86
CA VAL A 120 9.95 9.13 -2.40
C VAL A 120 9.48 10.07 -3.49
N GLY A 121 8.47 9.64 -4.23
CA GLY A 121 7.90 10.44 -5.30
C GLY A 121 7.07 11.62 -4.79
N ASN A 122 6.78 12.55 -5.69
CA ASN A 122 5.87 13.67 -5.44
C ASN A 122 4.69 13.73 -6.43
N GLY A 123 4.64 12.80 -7.39
CA GLY A 123 3.61 12.73 -8.43
C GLY A 123 3.95 13.52 -9.70
N THR A 124 5.15 14.11 -9.76
CA THR A 124 5.68 14.88 -10.89
C THR A 124 6.99 14.27 -11.33
N ALA A 125 7.18 14.10 -12.63
CA ALA A 125 8.46 13.66 -13.18
C ALA A 125 9.53 14.74 -12.97
N GLU A 126 10.59 14.41 -12.24
CA GLU A 126 11.71 15.31 -11.95
C GLU A 126 13.04 14.63 -12.26
N THR A 127 14.03 15.40 -12.70
CA THR A 127 15.37 14.83 -12.89
C THR A 127 15.99 14.40 -11.58
N SER A 128 15.62 15.06 -10.47
CA SER A 128 16.13 14.77 -9.14
C SER A 128 15.74 13.39 -8.57
N ASP A 129 14.74 12.75 -9.18
CA ASP A 129 14.35 11.39 -8.85
C ASP A 129 15.47 10.38 -9.16
N PHE A 130 16.37 10.73 -10.08
CA PHE A 130 17.52 9.91 -10.45
C PHE A 130 18.52 9.77 -9.31
N GLU A 131 18.95 10.88 -8.69
CA GLU A 131 19.86 10.85 -7.55
C GLU A 131 19.18 10.45 -6.24
N ALA A 132 17.87 10.61 -6.11
CA ALA A 132 17.12 10.22 -4.92
C ALA A 132 16.93 8.68 -4.80
N GLY A 133 17.14 7.94 -5.90
CA GLY A 133 16.95 6.50 -5.97
C GLY A 133 17.90 5.71 -5.08
N VAL A 134 17.35 4.90 -4.18
CA VAL A 134 18.09 3.92 -3.37
C VAL A 134 17.97 2.54 -4.00
N PHE A 135 19.09 1.89 -4.28
CA PHE A 135 19.12 0.53 -4.82
C PHE A 135 18.36 -0.43 -3.89
N LEU A 136 17.40 -1.18 -4.43
CA LEU A 136 16.62 -2.18 -3.68
C LEU A 136 17.05 -3.59 -4.04
N SER A 137 17.04 -3.92 -5.33
CA SER A 137 17.35 -5.25 -5.85
C SER A 137 17.75 -5.22 -7.31
N SER A 138 18.12 -6.39 -7.85
CA SER A 138 18.48 -6.53 -9.26
C SER A 138 18.02 -7.86 -9.83
N VAL A 139 17.84 -7.90 -11.14
CA VAL A 139 17.50 -9.10 -11.91
C VAL A 139 18.55 -9.33 -12.98
N ASN A 140 18.89 -10.59 -13.21
CA ASN A 140 19.76 -10.98 -14.32
C ASN A 140 18.93 -11.02 -15.61
N THR A 141 19.35 -10.26 -16.63
CA THR A 141 18.69 -10.19 -17.93
C THR A 141 19.44 -10.94 -19.02
N SER A 142 20.49 -11.69 -18.68
CA SER A 142 21.32 -12.46 -19.61
C SER A 142 20.57 -13.62 -20.27
N PHE A 143 19.40 -13.96 -19.75
CA PHE A 143 18.46 -14.93 -20.34
C PHE A 143 17.30 -14.17 -21.00
N ASP A 144 16.66 -14.77 -22.01
CA ASP A 144 15.52 -14.19 -22.75
C ASP A 144 14.23 -14.08 -21.90
N THR A 145 14.33 -13.59 -20.67
CA THR A 145 13.19 -13.24 -19.82
C THR A 145 12.68 -11.87 -20.23
N PHE A 146 11.50 -11.85 -20.84
CA PHE A 146 10.83 -10.61 -21.21
C PHE A 146 10.02 -10.00 -20.06
N ASP A 147 9.67 -10.77 -19.03
CA ASP A 147 8.96 -10.26 -17.86
C ASP A 147 9.92 -10.10 -16.68
N LEU A 148 9.86 -8.92 -16.05
CA LEU A 148 10.68 -8.55 -14.92
C LEU A 148 9.80 -8.33 -13.70
N ALA A 149 10.18 -8.95 -12.59
CA ALA A 149 9.51 -8.80 -11.30
C ALA A 149 10.56 -8.50 -10.24
N PHE A 150 10.35 -7.41 -9.51
CA PHE A 150 11.18 -6.99 -8.41
C PHE A 150 10.37 -7.00 -7.12
N ASP A 151 10.86 -7.71 -6.10
CA ASP A 151 10.31 -7.60 -4.76
C ASP A 151 10.69 -6.22 -4.18
N VAL A 152 9.67 -5.43 -3.86
CA VAL A 152 9.78 -4.08 -3.29
C VAL A 152 9.01 -3.97 -1.97
N THR A 153 8.68 -5.10 -1.34
CA THR A 153 7.83 -5.20 -0.16
C THR A 153 8.34 -4.36 1.00
N GLU A 154 9.64 -4.46 1.32
CA GLU A 154 10.22 -3.71 2.44
C GLU A 154 10.16 -2.20 2.20
N PHE A 155 10.55 -1.77 0.99
CA PHE A 155 10.52 -0.37 0.60
C PHE A 155 9.11 0.21 0.69
N LEU A 156 8.11 -0.49 0.13
CA LEU A 156 6.73 -0.03 0.15
C LEU A 156 6.15 0.01 1.57
N ASN A 157 6.46 -0.98 2.42
CA ASN A 157 6.08 -0.96 3.83
C ASN A 157 6.66 0.25 4.58
N GLN A 158 7.86 0.71 4.23
CA GLN A 158 8.41 1.95 4.80
C GLN A 158 7.61 3.17 4.33
N ARG A 159 7.30 3.27 3.03
CA ARG A 159 6.51 4.39 2.48
C ARG A 159 5.12 4.48 3.13
N VAL A 160 4.43 3.34 3.26
CA VAL A 160 3.11 3.27 3.91
C VAL A 160 3.18 3.68 5.39
N ARG A 161 4.20 3.23 6.14
CA ARG A 161 4.40 3.64 7.54
C ARG A 161 4.68 5.13 7.71
N ASN A 162 5.39 5.73 6.75
CA ASN A 162 5.66 7.17 6.74
C ASN A 162 4.47 8.01 6.26
N ALA A 163 3.37 7.37 5.83
CA ALA A 163 2.23 8.01 5.18
C ALA A 163 2.64 8.81 3.92
N ASP A 164 3.64 8.33 3.19
CA ASP A 164 4.08 8.93 1.94
C ASP A 164 2.96 8.79 0.89
N ALA A 165 2.72 9.87 0.14
CA ALA A 165 1.66 9.90 -0.86
C ALA A 165 2.00 9.08 -2.11
N PHE A 166 3.29 8.95 -2.43
CA PHE A 166 3.79 8.29 -3.63
C PHE A 166 4.98 7.39 -3.30
N ALA A 167 5.10 6.32 -4.08
CA ALA A 167 6.31 5.52 -4.17
C ALA A 167 6.82 5.58 -5.61
N GLY A 168 8.07 5.98 -5.76
CA GLY A 168 8.76 6.03 -7.04
C GLY A 168 9.70 4.84 -7.20
N PHE A 169 9.83 4.35 -8.43
CA PHE A 169 10.78 3.31 -8.79
C PHE A 169 11.49 3.66 -10.10
N GLY A 170 12.82 3.65 -10.09
CA GLY A 170 13.66 3.78 -11.27
C GLY A 170 14.33 2.44 -11.61
N ILE A 171 14.31 2.05 -12.89
CA ILE A 171 15.07 0.90 -13.38
C ILE A 171 16.28 1.40 -14.15
N ARG A 172 17.45 0.86 -13.80
CA ARG A 172 18.75 1.24 -14.33
C ARG A 172 19.52 0.02 -14.81
N ALA A 173 20.31 0.19 -15.86
CA ALA A 173 21.27 -0.83 -16.26
C ALA A 173 22.46 -0.82 -15.29
N LEU A 174 22.87 -2.01 -14.83
CA LEU A 174 24.02 -2.08 -13.92
C LEU A 174 25.34 -2.13 -14.68
N ASN A 175 25.34 -2.74 -15.87
CA ASN A 175 26.48 -2.77 -16.79
C ASN A 175 26.17 -2.01 -18.08
N LEU A 176 27.19 -1.84 -18.93
CA LEU A 176 27.01 -1.25 -20.26
C LEU A 176 25.98 -2.07 -21.05
N GLY A 177 24.95 -1.41 -21.56
CA GLY A 177 23.84 -2.07 -22.25
C GLY A 177 22.76 -1.11 -22.70
N ASN A 178 21.84 -1.62 -23.50
CA ASN A 178 20.58 -0.94 -23.80
C ASN A 178 19.43 -1.96 -23.82
N VAL A 179 18.29 -1.57 -23.25
CA VAL A 179 17.06 -2.35 -23.25
C VAL A 179 15.86 -1.40 -23.28
N ALA A 180 14.90 -1.69 -24.16
CA ALA A 180 13.62 -0.99 -24.14
C ALA A 180 12.64 -1.77 -23.28
N LEU A 181 12.00 -1.11 -22.31
CA LEU A 181 10.84 -1.68 -21.61
C LEU A 181 9.56 -1.47 -22.42
N GLY A 182 8.46 -2.12 -22.01
CA GLY A 182 7.15 -2.05 -22.64
C GLY A 182 6.70 -0.60 -22.87
N GLY A 183 6.08 -0.31 -24.01
CA GLY A 183 5.84 1.08 -24.44
C GLY A 183 6.43 1.40 -25.82
N TYR A 184 7.37 0.59 -26.29
CA TYR A 184 8.03 0.80 -27.58
C TYR A 184 7.03 0.81 -28.74
N ARG A 185 7.06 1.87 -29.56
CA ARG A 185 6.24 2.06 -30.79
C ARG A 185 4.72 1.96 -30.58
N GLY A 186 4.21 2.51 -29.48
CA GLY A 186 2.76 2.56 -29.22
C GLY A 186 2.18 1.28 -28.64
N THR A 187 3.03 0.38 -28.15
CA THR A 187 2.56 -0.69 -27.25
C THR A 187 2.17 -0.09 -25.89
N PRO A 188 1.15 -0.62 -25.21
CA PRO A 188 0.80 -0.15 -23.87
C PRO A 188 1.96 -0.38 -22.89
N ILE A 189 2.18 0.58 -21.98
CA ILE A 189 3.09 0.41 -20.85
C ILE A 189 2.57 -0.77 -20.00
N THR A 190 3.42 -1.75 -19.76
CA THR A 190 3.09 -2.96 -18.98
C THR A 190 3.51 -2.86 -17.51
N THR A 191 4.13 -1.75 -17.12
CA THR A 191 4.60 -1.48 -15.77
C THR A 191 3.45 -1.41 -14.77
N ARG A 192 3.52 -2.16 -13.68
CA ARG A 192 2.50 -2.24 -12.62
C ARG A 192 3.13 -2.44 -11.26
N LEU A 193 2.47 -1.95 -10.22
CA LEU A 193 2.79 -2.27 -8.84
C LEU A 193 1.69 -3.17 -8.28
N ILE A 194 2.03 -4.43 -8.02
CA ILE A 194 1.13 -5.44 -7.46
C ILE A 194 1.38 -5.50 -5.96
N ILE A 195 0.32 -5.34 -5.16
CA ILE A 195 0.42 -5.19 -3.71
C ILE A 195 -0.58 -6.13 -3.05
N GLU A 196 -0.12 -6.95 -2.13
CA GLU A 196 -0.96 -7.77 -1.27
C GLU A 196 -0.87 -7.25 0.16
N THR A 197 -2.00 -6.90 0.76
CA THR A 197 -2.05 -6.44 2.15
C THR A 197 -2.39 -7.58 3.09
N ALA A 198 -1.81 -7.55 4.29
CA ALA A 198 -2.22 -8.44 5.35
C ALA A 198 -3.68 -8.18 5.75
N GLU A 199 -4.31 -9.19 6.34
CA GLU A 199 -5.58 -9.06 7.01
C GLU A 199 -5.44 -8.08 8.19
N VAL A 200 -5.90 -6.84 7.99
CA VAL A 200 -6.03 -5.89 9.10
C VAL A 200 -7.46 -6.01 9.61
N ALA A 201 -7.62 -6.72 10.72
CA ALA A 201 -8.86 -6.66 11.48
C ALA A 201 -9.14 -5.19 11.80
N LYS A 202 -10.27 -4.66 11.31
CA LYS A 202 -10.69 -3.31 11.70
C LYS A 202 -10.75 -3.28 13.24
N PRO A 203 -10.26 -2.22 13.89
CA PRO A 203 -10.39 -2.10 15.34
C PRO A 203 -11.88 -2.26 15.67
N VAL A 204 -12.23 -3.37 16.31
CA VAL A 204 -13.58 -3.52 16.88
C VAL A 204 -13.68 -2.36 17.86
N PRO A 205 -14.70 -1.50 17.76
CA PRO A 205 -14.89 -0.44 18.73
C PRO A 205 -14.81 -1.09 20.11
N GLU A 206 -13.78 -0.75 20.90
CA GLU A 206 -13.74 -1.25 22.26
C GLU A 206 -15.08 -0.89 22.90
N PRO A 207 -15.74 -1.80 23.63
CA PRO A 207 -17.02 -1.53 24.26
C PRO A 207 -16.83 -0.50 25.37
N THR A 208 -16.57 0.76 25.02
CA THR A 208 -16.02 1.76 25.92
C THR A 208 -17.08 2.78 26.28
N THR A 209 -17.18 2.98 27.58
CA THR A 209 -17.87 4.07 28.30
C THR A 209 -19.39 4.09 28.24
N ILE A 210 -20.04 3.97 27.07
CA ILE A 210 -21.52 3.92 26.97
C ILE A 210 -22.05 2.62 27.58
N PHE A 211 -21.36 1.50 27.36
CA PHE A 211 -21.74 0.19 27.91
C PHE A 211 -21.54 0.10 29.43
N GLY A 212 -20.40 0.60 29.94
CA GLY A 212 -20.14 0.69 31.39
C GLY A 212 -21.15 1.60 32.10
N SER A 213 -21.53 2.72 31.49
CA SER A 213 -22.55 3.63 32.03
C SER A 213 -23.97 3.09 31.89
N ALA A 214 -24.32 2.37 30.81
CA ALA A 214 -25.62 1.72 30.66
C ALA A 214 -25.80 0.56 31.64
N ILE A 215 -24.80 -0.31 31.81
CA ILE A 215 -24.80 -1.38 32.82
C ILE A 215 -24.83 -0.77 34.22
N GLY A 216 -24.04 0.28 34.48
CA GLY A 216 -24.03 1.02 35.75
C GLY A 216 -25.38 1.67 36.07
N LEU A 217 -26.08 2.25 35.10
CA LEU A 217 -27.41 2.84 35.26
C LEU A 217 -28.48 1.77 35.47
N CYS A 218 -28.44 0.66 34.74
CA CYS A 218 -29.40 -0.44 34.88
C CYS A 218 -29.23 -1.17 36.22
N LEU A 219 -28.01 -1.50 36.62
CA LEU A 219 -27.71 -2.16 37.90
C LEU A 219 -27.87 -1.19 39.09
N GLY A 220 -27.43 0.06 38.95
CA GLY A 220 -27.59 1.10 39.95
C GLY A 220 -29.07 1.42 40.21
N GLY A 221 -29.89 1.49 39.16
CA GLY A 221 -31.35 1.62 39.27
C GLY A 221 -32.03 0.42 39.94
N TRP A 222 -31.54 -0.81 39.68
CA TRP A 222 -32.04 -2.04 40.29
C TRP A 222 -31.76 -2.10 41.81
N LEU A 223 -30.52 -1.76 42.22
CA LEU A 223 -30.13 -1.71 43.64
C LEU A 223 -30.94 -0.67 44.43
N LYS A 224 -31.21 0.50 43.83
CA LYS A 224 -32.00 1.57 44.48
C LYS A 224 -33.47 1.15 44.71
N ARG A 225 -34.09 0.44 43.76
CA ARG A 225 -35.47 -0.08 43.89
C ARG A 225 -35.63 -1.16 44.95
N LYS A 226 -34.66 -2.06 45.13
CA LYS A 226 -34.72 -3.10 46.17
C LYS A 226 -34.68 -2.52 47.59
N LYS A 227 -33.88 -1.47 47.83
CA LYS A 227 -33.84 -0.76 49.11
C LYS A 227 -35.14 -0.01 49.42
N SER A 228 -35.71 0.68 48.44
CA SER A 228 -36.95 1.46 48.63
C SER A 228 -38.18 0.59 48.97
N ASN A 229 -38.29 -0.61 48.39
CA ASN A 229 -39.43 -1.51 48.67
C ASN A 229 -39.40 -2.18 50.04
N GLN A 230 -38.27 -2.15 50.76
CA GLN A 230 -38.20 -2.68 52.14
C GLN A 230 -38.72 -1.68 53.19
N GLN A 231 -38.59 -0.37 52.96
CA GLN A 231 -39.04 0.65 53.92
C GLN A 231 -40.56 0.78 54.04
N ASN A 232 -41.33 0.38 53.01
CA ASN A 232 -42.79 0.48 53.02
C ASN A 232 -43.52 -0.72 53.66
N LYS A 233 -42.81 -1.66 54.30
CA LYS A 233 -43.42 -2.85 54.92
C LYS A 233 -43.52 -2.81 56.45
N THR A 234 -43.09 -1.74 57.10
CA THR A 234 -43.14 -1.60 58.56
C THR A 234 -43.92 -0.36 58.96
N THR A 235 -45.25 -0.39 58.77
CA THR A 235 -46.16 0.49 59.51
C THR A 235 -46.96 -0.39 60.44
N PRO A 236 -46.74 -0.35 61.76
CA PRO A 236 -47.60 -1.01 62.72
C PRO A 236 -48.95 -0.30 62.69
N GLN A 237 -50.03 -1.04 62.40
CA GLN A 237 -51.38 -0.56 62.70
C GLN A 237 -51.56 -0.65 64.21
N HIS A 238 -51.81 0.50 64.83
CA HIS A 238 -52.18 0.63 66.23
C HIS A 238 -53.59 1.19 66.32
#